data_AF-A0A251XMV0-F1
#
_entry.id   AF-A0A251XMV0-F1
#
_cell.length_a   1.000
_cell.length_b   1.000
_cell.length_c   1.000
_cell.angle_alpha   90.00
_cell.angle_beta   90.00
_cell.angle_gamma   90.00
#
_symmetry.space_group_name_H-M   'P 1'
#
loop_
_entity.id
_entity.type
_entity.pdbx_description
1 polymer ?
#
loop_
_entity_poly.entity_id
_entity_poly.type
_entity_poly.pdbx_seq_one_letter_code
_entity_poly.pdbx_strand_id
1 'polypeptide(L)'
;MVSIVSRVQRSFQLRATSLTMDERARAFVIEDAEDYGAVSIIAHEPDEPDEALTEEERIAEYRRKASDERRDSGIPARAPVIFLEVTPGDSSEFEEDLVVRGIVRCGFRVLQVTSGNVPNTIAAVLLAVRDLTGVKPGVYFEWTEGSPVGNLLRFLVTGTGEVAPVTREVLRRAEPVRSRRPDVHVS
;
A
#
# COMPACT_ATOMS: atom_id res chain seq x y z
N MET A 1 1.13 25.01 -5.46
CA MET A 1 1.34 23.62 -5.00
C MET A 1 2.10 23.65 -3.69
N VAL A 2 1.56 23.04 -2.63
CA VAL A 2 2.22 22.93 -1.33
C VAL A 2 2.63 21.48 -1.16
N SER A 3 3.84 21.13 -1.60
CA SER A 3 4.43 19.80 -1.36
C SER A 3 4.96 19.74 0.07
N ILE A 4 4.40 18.87 0.89
CA ILE A 4 5.05 18.46 2.14
C ILE A 4 5.94 17.27 1.78
N VAL A 5 7.25 17.51 1.77
CA VAL A 5 8.25 16.46 1.66
C VAL A 5 8.26 15.71 2.98
N SER A 6 7.75 14.47 3.01
CA SER A 6 8.01 13.61 4.16
C SER A 6 9.49 13.24 4.12
N ARG A 7 10.28 13.83 5.02
CA ARG A 7 11.69 13.50 5.18
C ARG A 7 11.81 12.19 5.93
N VAL A 8 11.67 11.09 5.20
CA VAL A 8 12.18 9.79 5.66
C VAL A 8 13.71 9.95 5.74
N GLN A 9 14.22 10.25 6.94
CA GLN A 9 15.65 10.44 7.20
C GLN A 9 16.41 9.22 6.68
N ARG A 10 17.48 9.45 5.91
CA ARG A 10 18.47 8.48 5.39
C ARG A 10 18.92 7.48 6.46
N SER A 11 18.10 6.49 6.71
CA SER A 11 18.32 5.49 7.73
C SER A 11 17.97 4.15 7.10
N PHE A 12 18.86 3.74 6.20
CA PHE A 12 19.06 2.37 5.76
C PHE A 12 17.96 1.76 4.87
N GLN A 13 18.35 1.47 3.63
CA GLN A 13 17.69 0.60 2.62
C GLN A 13 16.41 1.10 1.91
N LEU A 14 15.77 2.18 2.36
CA LEU A 14 14.75 2.88 1.55
C LEU A 14 15.46 3.85 0.60
N ARG A 15 15.71 3.41 -0.64
CA ARG A 15 16.35 4.20 -1.72
C ARG A 15 15.46 5.32 -2.31
N ALA A 16 14.28 5.57 -1.75
CA ALA A 16 13.42 6.67 -2.21
C ALA A 16 13.98 8.00 -1.71
N THR A 17 14.35 8.89 -2.63
CA THR A 17 14.95 10.20 -2.33
C THR A 17 13.93 11.16 -1.71
N SER A 18 12.67 11.05 -2.10
CA SER A 18 11.53 11.70 -1.43
C SER A 18 10.23 10.96 -1.70
N LEU A 19 9.23 11.14 -0.83
CA LEU A 19 7.86 10.70 -1.07
C LEU A 19 6.93 11.91 -0.94
N THR A 20 6.12 12.12 -1.97
CA THR A 20 5.11 13.19 -2.03
C THR A 20 3.73 12.59 -2.27
N MET A 21 2.73 13.08 -1.55
CA MET A 21 1.32 12.76 -1.79
C MET A 21 0.63 13.94 -2.48
N ASP A 22 -0.18 13.66 -3.50
CA ASP A 22 -1.05 14.67 -4.09
C ASP A 22 -2.17 15.10 -3.14
N GLU A 23 -2.89 16.15 -3.50
CA GLU A 23 -3.94 16.73 -2.65
C GLU A 23 -5.04 15.71 -2.32
N ARG A 24 -5.38 14.83 -3.25
CA ARG A 24 -6.45 13.85 -3.09
C ARG A 24 -6.03 12.67 -2.20
N ALA A 25 -4.80 12.18 -2.36
CA ALA A 25 -4.20 11.17 -1.50
C ALA A 25 -4.14 11.66 -0.05
N ARG A 26 -3.73 12.93 0.15
CA ARG A 26 -3.69 13.57 1.46
C ARG A 26 -5.10 13.69 2.06
N ALA A 27 -6.07 14.13 1.26
CA ALA A 27 -7.45 14.24 1.73
C ALA A 27 -7.98 12.89 2.23
N PHE A 28 -7.77 11.79 1.50
CA PHE A 28 -8.24 10.47 1.92
C PHE A 28 -7.70 10.03 3.28
N VAL A 29 -6.39 10.18 3.49
CA VAL A 29 -5.76 9.70 4.72
C VAL A 29 -6.01 10.63 5.90
N ILE A 30 -6.17 11.94 5.66
CA ILE A 30 -6.52 12.91 6.69
C ILE A 30 -7.98 12.71 7.12
N GLU A 31 -8.91 12.56 6.18
CA GLU A 31 -10.33 12.29 6.46
C GLU A 31 -10.50 11.02 7.31
N ASP A 32 -9.84 9.91 6.93
CA ASP A 32 -9.90 8.67 7.70
C ASP A 32 -9.30 8.83 9.11
N ALA A 33 -8.18 9.56 9.23
CA ALA A 33 -7.54 9.81 10.51
C ALA A 33 -8.38 10.70 11.43
N GLU A 34 -9.02 11.75 10.90
CA GLU A 34 -9.83 12.70 11.67
C GLU A 34 -11.18 12.10 12.08
N ASP A 35 -11.87 11.43 11.16
CA ASP A 35 -13.24 10.94 11.40
C ASP A 35 -13.27 9.58 12.12
N TYR A 36 -12.26 8.74 11.92
CA TYR A 36 -12.24 7.36 12.44
C TYR A 36 -11.08 7.07 13.39
N GLY A 37 -10.09 7.96 13.50
CA GLY A 37 -8.92 7.77 14.36
C GLY A 37 -7.98 6.65 13.88
N ALA A 38 -8.17 6.14 12.67
CA ALA A 38 -7.41 5.04 12.10
C ALA A 38 -7.39 5.13 10.58
N VAL A 39 -6.28 4.68 9.98
CA VAL A 39 -6.15 4.56 8.52
C VAL A 39 -5.88 3.10 8.18
N SER A 40 -6.85 2.46 7.54
CA SER A 40 -6.79 1.04 7.13
C SER A 40 -6.51 0.92 5.64
N ILE A 41 -5.34 0.38 5.30
CA ILE A 41 -4.86 0.27 3.92
C ILE A 41 -4.90 -1.19 3.46
N ILE A 42 -5.54 -1.48 2.33
CA ILE A 42 -5.55 -2.82 1.73
C ILE A 42 -4.54 -2.83 0.58
N ALA A 43 -3.54 -3.72 0.64
CA ALA A 43 -2.61 -3.90 -0.47
C ALA A 43 -3.33 -4.59 -1.65
N HIS A 44 -3.27 -3.99 -2.83
CA HIS A 44 -3.90 -4.52 -4.05
C HIS A 44 -2.92 -4.54 -5.21
N GLU A 45 -2.94 -5.65 -5.94
CA GLU A 45 -2.12 -5.81 -7.13
C GLU A 45 -2.88 -5.19 -8.31
N PRO A 46 -2.26 -4.31 -9.10
CA PRO A 46 -2.92 -3.74 -10.27
C PRO A 46 -3.17 -4.85 -11.32
N ASP A 47 -4.27 -4.73 -12.05
CA ASP A 47 -4.62 -5.66 -13.13
C ASP A 47 -3.50 -5.75 -14.17
N GLU A 48 -3.13 -6.98 -14.58
CA GLU A 48 -2.17 -7.17 -15.67
C GLU A 48 -2.81 -6.75 -17.02
N PRO A 49 -2.04 -6.14 -17.95
CA PRO A 49 -2.59 -5.66 -19.22
C PRO A 49 -3.27 -6.76 -20.07
N ASP A 50 -2.80 -8.00 -19.94
CA ASP A 50 -3.30 -9.16 -20.69
C ASP A 50 -4.54 -9.81 -20.02
N GLU A 51 -4.85 -9.44 -18.77
CA GLU A 51 -6.03 -9.86 -18.01
C GLU A 51 -7.02 -8.68 -17.87
N ALA A 52 -7.25 -7.95 -18.95
CA ALA A 52 -8.13 -6.78 -18.93
C ALA A 52 -9.57 -7.15 -18.55
N LEU A 53 -9.88 -7.07 -17.26
CA LEU A 53 -11.21 -7.26 -16.71
C LEU A 53 -12.17 -6.20 -17.25
N THR A 54 -13.40 -6.62 -17.52
CA THR A 54 -14.50 -5.68 -17.74
C THR A 54 -14.69 -4.80 -16.50
N GLU A 55 -15.29 -3.62 -16.67
CA GLU A 55 -15.56 -2.71 -15.55
C GLU A 55 -16.38 -3.40 -14.44
N GLU A 56 -17.33 -4.26 -14.82
CA GLU A 56 -18.15 -5.02 -13.86
C GLU A 56 -17.32 -6.05 -13.06
N GLU A 57 -16.44 -6.78 -13.73
CA GLU A 57 -15.54 -7.75 -13.08
C GLU A 57 -14.56 -7.07 -12.13
N ARG A 58 -14.00 -5.92 -12.53
CA ARG A 58 -13.11 -5.12 -11.68
C ARG A 58 -13.82 -4.57 -10.45
N ILE A 59 -15.04 -4.06 -10.62
CA ILE A 59 -15.90 -3.65 -9.49
C ILE A 59 -16.16 -4.84 -8.56
N ALA A 60 -16.45 -6.02 -9.12
CA ALA A 60 -16.70 -7.23 -8.34
C ALA A 60 -15.46 -7.68 -7.56
N GLU A 61 -14.27 -7.60 -8.16
CA GLU A 61 -12.99 -7.91 -7.52
C GLU A 61 -12.70 -6.99 -6.34
N TYR A 62 -12.78 -5.68 -6.55
CA TYR A 62 -12.60 -4.69 -5.48
C TYR A 62 -13.58 -4.90 -4.32
N ARG A 63 -14.85 -5.19 -4.64
CA ARG A 63 -15.87 -5.50 -3.62
C ARG A 63 -15.57 -6.78 -2.88
N ARG A 64 -15.16 -7.84 -3.59
CA ARG A 64 -14.81 -9.14 -3.01
C ARG A 64 -13.64 -8.97 -2.05
N LYS A 65 -12.54 -8.36 -2.51
CA LYS A 65 -11.34 -8.11 -1.70
C LYS A 65 -11.64 -7.27 -0.46
N ALA A 66 -12.41 -6.18 -0.60
CA ALA A 66 -12.81 -5.37 0.54
C ALA A 66 -13.76 -6.10 1.53
N SER A 67 -14.49 -7.12 1.06
CA SER A 67 -15.37 -7.95 1.89
C SER A 67 -14.57 -9.02 2.63
N ASP A 68 -13.66 -9.70 1.93
CA ASP A 68 -12.86 -10.80 2.47
C ASP A 68 -11.89 -10.26 3.52
N GLU A 69 -11.21 -9.16 3.24
CA GLU A 69 -10.32 -8.52 4.21
C GLU A 69 -11.05 -8.05 5.48
N ARG A 70 -12.30 -7.57 5.33
CA ARG A 70 -13.13 -7.23 6.50
C ARG A 70 -13.51 -8.45 7.32
N ARG A 71 -13.77 -9.58 6.67
CA ARG A 71 -14.15 -10.83 7.32
C ARG A 71 -12.98 -11.44 8.08
N ASP A 72 -11.81 -11.44 7.46
CA ASP A 72 -10.68 -12.24 7.92
C ASP A 72 -9.77 -11.46 8.88
N SER A 73 -9.61 -10.15 8.65
CA SER A 73 -8.72 -9.29 9.46
C SER A 73 -9.41 -8.45 10.53
N GLY A 74 -10.73 -8.56 10.66
CA GLY A 74 -11.50 -7.83 11.67
C GLY A 74 -11.54 -6.31 11.46
N ILE A 75 -11.40 -5.84 10.22
CA ILE A 75 -11.63 -4.42 9.91
C ILE A 75 -13.10 -4.09 10.22
N PRO A 76 -13.40 -3.06 11.05
CA PRO A 76 -14.78 -2.72 11.37
C PRO A 76 -15.62 -2.47 10.11
N ALA A 77 -16.84 -3.00 10.06
CA ALA A 77 -17.69 -2.93 8.87
C ALA A 77 -17.97 -1.50 8.36
N ARG A 78 -17.91 -0.52 9.26
CA ARG A 78 -18.10 0.91 8.96
C ARG A 78 -16.79 1.69 8.84
N ALA A 79 -15.65 1.06 9.12
CA ALA A 79 -14.37 1.71 8.93
C ALA A 79 -14.11 1.86 7.41
N PRO A 80 -13.70 3.06 6.99
CA PRO A 80 -13.22 3.26 5.63
C PRO A 80 -11.96 2.43 5.39
N VAL A 81 -11.79 2.01 4.14
CA VAL A 81 -10.57 1.36 3.68
C VAL A 81 -10.07 2.10 2.45
N ILE A 82 -8.76 2.20 2.36
CA ILE A 82 -8.07 2.80 1.23
C ILE A 82 -7.23 1.70 0.59
N PHE A 83 -7.37 1.50 -0.72
CA PHE A 83 -6.50 0.57 -1.44
C PHE A 83 -5.15 1.20 -1.71
N LEU A 84 -4.09 0.40 -1.69
CA LEU A 84 -2.75 0.81 -2.13
C LEU A 84 -2.33 -0.07 -3.30
N GLU A 85 -2.24 0.56 -4.47
CA GLU A 85 -1.74 -0.07 -5.70
C GLU A 85 -0.30 0.41 -5.95
N VAL A 86 0.64 -0.53 -6.01
CA VAL A 86 2.01 -0.27 -6.44
C VAL A 86 2.19 -0.82 -7.86
N THR A 87 2.22 0.06 -8.85
CA THR A 87 2.46 -0.34 -10.24
C THR A 87 3.96 -0.41 -10.51
N PRO A 88 4.47 -1.45 -11.19
CA PRO A 88 5.86 -1.48 -11.62
C PRO A 88 6.18 -0.28 -12.53
N GLY A 89 7.25 0.45 -12.21
CA GLY A 89 7.81 1.48 -13.09
C GLY A 89 8.88 0.92 -14.01
N ASP A 90 9.16 1.61 -15.12
CA ASP A 90 10.35 1.32 -15.94
C ASP A 90 11.60 1.56 -15.08
N SER A 91 12.37 0.50 -14.84
CA SER A 91 13.41 0.38 -13.83
C SER A 91 14.70 1.20 -14.07
N SER A 92 14.61 2.36 -14.73
CA SER A 92 15.76 3.08 -15.28
C SER A 92 16.22 4.33 -14.53
N GLU A 93 15.54 4.80 -13.47
CA GLU A 93 16.04 5.95 -12.69
C GLU A 93 16.37 5.53 -11.24
N PHE A 94 17.66 5.49 -10.93
CA PHE A 94 18.21 4.93 -9.71
C PHE A 94 17.96 5.78 -8.44
N GLU A 95 17.09 6.79 -8.51
CA GLU A 95 16.66 7.68 -7.43
C GLU A 95 15.21 8.14 -7.66
N GLU A 96 14.23 7.24 -7.60
CA GLU A 96 12.81 7.60 -7.82
C GLU A 96 12.25 8.44 -6.66
N ASP A 97 11.79 9.65 -6.97
CA ASP A 97 10.85 10.39 -6.14
C ASP A 97 9.48 9.71 -6.22
N LEU A 98 9.02 9.14 -5.10
CA LEU A 98 7.73 8.46 -5.04
C LEU A 98 6.59 9.47 -5.02
N VAL A 99 5.73 9.42 -6.03
CA VAL A 99 4.52 10.25 -6.09
C VAL A 99 3.30 9.36 -5.84
N VAL A 100 2.65 9.58 -4.71
CA VAL A 100 1.41 8.92 -4.33
C VAL A 100 0.23 9.75 -4.80
N ARG A 101 -0.61 9.17 -5.66
CA ARG A 101 -1.79 9.82 -6.23
C ARG A 101 -3.07 9.26 -5.64
N GLY A 102 -3.97 10.13 -5.22
CA GLY A 102 -5.30 9.71 -4.77
C GLY A 102 -6.24 9.61 -5.96
N ILE A 103 -6.73 8.42 -6.26
CA ILE A 103 -7.75 8.20 -7.30
C ILE A 103 -8.98 7.52 -6.70
N VAL A 104 -10.11 7.61 -7.41
CA VAL A 104 -11.27 6.76 -7.13
C VAL A 104 -11.44 5.81 -8.29
N ARG A 105 -11.39 4.50 -8.00
CA ARG A 105 -11.57 3.43 -8.97
C ARG A 105 -12.68 2.51 -8.47
N CYS A 106 -13.65 2.20 -9.34
CA CYS A 106 -14.76 1.31 -9.00
C CYS A 106 -15.57 1.72 -7.74
N GLY A 107 -15.56 3.01 -7.39
CA GLY A 107 -16.20 3.53 -6.17
C GLY A 107 -15.35 3.43 -4.89
N PHE A 108 -14.10 2.95 -4.99
CA PHE A 108 -13.17 2.83 -3.89
C PHE A 108 -12.06 3.88 -3.97
N ARG A 109 -11.56 4.31 -2.81
CA ARG A 109 -10.40 5.20 -2.70
C ARG A 109 -9.12 4.40 -2.86
N VAL A 110 -8.24 4.86 -3.73
CA VAL A 110 -6.98 4.18 -4.06
C VAL A 110 -5.84 5.18 -3.97
N LEU A 111 -4.78 4.81 -3.26
CA LEU A 111 -3.46 5.40 -3.32
C LEU A 111 -2.68 4.65 -4.39
N GLN A 112 -2.43 5.31 -5.51
CA GLN A 112 -1.65 4.76 -6.61
C GLN A 112 -0.22 5.30 -6.55
N VAL A 113 0.76 4.43 -6.64
CA VAL A 113 2.18 4.78 -6.69
C VAL A 113 2.91 3.87 -7.66
N THR A 114 3.86 4.43 -8.41
CA THR A 114 4.71 3.67 -9.32
C THR A 114 6.06 3.43 -8.66
N SER A 115 6.51 2.18 -8.61
CA SER A 115 7.85 1.83 -8.14
C SER A 115 8.27 0.41 -8.52
N GLY A 116 9.56 0.22 -8.79
CA GLY A 116 10.17 -1.11 -8.95
C GLY A 116 10.38 -1.90 -7.65
N ASN A 117 10.11 -1.33 -6.47
CA ASN A 117 10.27 -2.03 -5.18
C ASN A 117 9.00 -1.94 -4.33
N VAL A 118 8.13 -2.94 -4.47
CA VAL A 118 6.82 -2.99 -3.81
C VAL A 118 6.93 -2.94 -2.28
N PRO A 119 7.70 -3.81 -1.59
CA PRO A 119 7.76 -3.77 -0.12
C PRO A 119 8.26 -2.45 0.46
N ASN A 120 9.29 -1.87 -0.16
CA ASN A 120 9.84 -0.58 0.28
C ASN A 120 8.84 0.55 0.07
N THR A 121 8.12 0.53 -1.05
CA THR A 121 7.12 1.54 -1.37
C THR A 121 5.97 1.49 -0.38
N ILE A 122 5.45 0.30 -0.07
CA ILE A 122 4.40 0.14 0.94
C ILE A 122 4.87 0.69 2.30
N ALA A 123 6.07 0.31 2.74
CA ALA A 123 6.63 0.80 3.99
C ALA A 123 6.79 2.34 4.01
N ALA A 124 7.28 2.92 2.91
CA ALA A 124 7.45 4.37 2.78
C ALA A 124 6.10 5.10 2.85
N VAL A 125 5.08 4.60 2.13
CA VAL A 125 3.72 5.17 2.15
C VAL A 125 3.16 5.13 3.57
N LEU A 126 3.27 4.00 4.28
CA LEU A 126 2.76 3.87 5.65
C LEU A 126 3.45 4.84 6.62
N LEU A 127 4.76 5.01 6.52
CA LEU A 127 5.50 5.97 7.34
C LEU A 127 5.08 7.41 7.01
N ALA A 128 4.87 7.73 5.73
CA ALA A 128 4.41 9.03 5.29
C ALA A 128 2.98 9.33 5.76
N VAL A 129 2.07 8.35 5.70
CA VAL A 129 0.70 8.49 6.24
C VAL A 129 0.76 8.77 7.73
N ARG A 130 1.56 8.01 8.48
CA ARG A 130 1.75 8.23 9.92
C ARG A 130 2.29 9.63 10.21
N ASP A 131 3.33 10.05 9.51
CA ASP A 131 3.96 11.35 9.76
C ASP A 131 3.04 12.52 9.38
N LEU A 132 2.17 12.33 8.39
CA LEU A 132 1.18 13.32 7.95
C LEU A 132 -0.01 13.44 8.94
N THR A 133 -0.51 12.31 9.43
CA THR A 133 -1.78 12.24 10.17
C THR A 133 -1.59 12.10 11.69
N GLY A 134 -0.41 11.69 12.13
CA GLY A 134 -0.12 11.36 13.53
C GLY A 134 -0.71 10.03 14.01
N VAL A 135 -1.58 9.38 13.24
CA VAL A 135 -2.14 8.06 13.56
C VAL A 135 -1.26 6.94 13.03
N LYS A 136 -1.34 5.76 13.64
CA LYS A 136 -0.62 4.58 13.16
C LYS A 136 -1.47 3.87 12.09
N PRO A 137 -1.08 3.88 10.81
CA PRO A 137 -1.81 3.14 9.80
C PRO A 137 -1.55 1.63 9.92
N GLY A 138 -2.55 0.85 9.53
CA GLY A 138 -2.42 -0.60 9.33
C GLY A 138 -2.49 -0.93 7.84
N VAL A 139 -1.62 -1.82 7.38
CA VAL A 139 -1.73 -2.44 6.05
C VAL A 139 -2.17 -3.88 6.16
N TYR A 140 -3.05 -4.28 5.25
CA TYR A 140 -3.62 -5.60 5.17
C TYR A 140 -3.20 -6.27 3.86
N PHE A 141 -2.64 -7.47 3.99
CA PHE A 141 -2.23 -8.32 2.88
C PHE A 141 -3.10 -9.57 2.85
N GLU A 142 -3.68 -9.85 1.69
CA GLU A 142 -4.42 -11.07 1.42
C GLU A 142 -3.44 -12.23 1.18
N TRP A 143 -3.63 -13.35 1.88
CA TRP A 143 -3.05 -14.64 1.52
C TRP A 143 -3.92 -15.29 0.45
N THR A 144 -3.52 -15.18 -0.82
CA THR A 144 -4.25 -15.82 -1.91
C THR A 144 -4.13 -17.35 -1.80
N GLU A 145 -5.14 -18.02 -1.24
CA GLU A 145 -5.37 -19.45 -1.45
C GLU A 145 -5.93 -19.68 -2.87
N GLY A 146 -5.07 -19.57 -3.89
CA GLY A 146 -5.45 -19.79 -5.29
C GLY A 146 -4.26 -19.87 -6.27
N SER A 147 -4.17 -20.99 -7.00
CA SER A 147 -3.18 -21.35 -8.04
C SER A 147 -1.71 -21.46 -7.59
N PRO A 148 -1.26 -22.66 -7.20
CA PRO A 148 0.15 -22.97 -6.93
C PRO A 148 1.09 -22.67 -8.11
N VAL A 149 0.58 -22.50 -9.34
CA VAL A 149 1.40 -22.34 -10.54
C VAL A 149 1.75 -20.88 -10.81
N GLY A 150 0.82 -19.93 -10.58
CA GLY A 150 1.10 -18.49 -10.72
C GLY A 150 2.03 -17.97 -9.61
N ASN A 151 1.77 -18.40 -8.38
CA ASN A 151 2.60 -18.06 -7.22
C ASN A 151 4.01 -18.68 -7.32
N LEU A 152 4.16 -19.85 -7.93
CA LEU A 152 5.45 -20.50 -8.15
C LEU A 152 6.25 -19.88 -9.33
N LEU A 153 5.59 -19.36 -10.37
CA LEU A 153 6.25 -18.60 -11.43
C LEU A 153 6.79 -17.24 -10.91
N ARG A 154 6.02 -16.54 -10.06
CA ARG A 154 6.48 -15.33 -9.35
C ARG A 154 7.59 -15.64 -8.33
N PHE A 155 7.55 -16.83 -7.71
CA PHE A 155 8.62 -17.35 -6.84
C PHE A 155 9.94 -17.60 -7.60
N LEU A 156 9.88 -18.18 -8.82
CA LEU A 156 11.06 -18.60 -9.59
C LEU A 156 11.75 -17.48 -10.36
N VAL A 157 11.04 -16.41 -10.74
CA VAL A 157 11.63 -15.31 -11.52
C VAL A 157 12.18 -14.18 -10.64
N THR A 158 11.60 -13.95 -9.46
CA THR A 158 11.86 -12.74 -8.66
C THR A 158 12.58 -12.97 -7.33
N GLY A 159 12.72 -14.23 -6.86
CA GLY A 159 13.25 -14.51 -5.50
C GLY A 159 12.45 -13.87 -4.36
N THR A 160 11.21 -13.46 -4.64
CA THR A 160 10.38 -12.57 -3.82
C THR A 160 9.14 -13.34 -3.37
N GLY A 161 9.30 -14.20 -2.37
CA GLY A 161 8.19 -14.96 -1.80
C GLY A 161 7.44 -14.27 -0.66
N GLU A 162 7.82 -13.05 -0.27
CA GLU A 162 7.38 -12.49 1.02
C GLU A 162 7.22 -10.96 1.01
N VAL A 163 6.27 -10.40 0.24
CA VAL A 163 6.00 -8.94 0.26
C VAL A 163 5.63 -8.47 1.67
N ALA A 164 4.71 -9.15 2.35
CA ALA A 164 4.29 -8.75 3.70
C ALA A 164 5.40 -8.91 4.76
N PRO A 165 6.13 -10.04 4.86
CA PRO A 165 7.26 -10.16 5.78
C PRO A 165 8.39 -9.17 5.48
N VAL A 166 8.72 -8.93 4.21
CA VAL A 166 9.74 -7.94 3.83
C VAL A 166 9.28 -6.54 4.19
N THR A 167 8.02 -6.17 3.91
CA THR A 167 7.44 -4.88 4.31
C THR A 167 7.54 -4.70 5.83
N ARG A 168 7.19 -5.73 6.60
CA ARG A 168 7.29 -5.73 8.06
C ARG A 168 8.72 -5.54 8.53
N GLU A 169 9.69 -6.17 7.87
CA GLU A 169 11.11 -6.03 8.22
C GLU A 169 11.67 -4.65 7.86
N VAL A 170 11.26 -4.08 6.73
CA VAL A 170 11.60 -2.70 6.34
C VAL A 170 11.05 -1.72 7.37
N LEU A 171 9.77 -1.86 7.75
CA LEU A 171 9.15 -1.05 8.81
C LEU A 171 9.85 -1.25 10.16
N ARG A 172 10.30 -2.47 10.48
CA ARG A 172 11.02 -2.77 11.72
C ARG A 172 12.34 -2.01 11.82
N ARG A 173 13.06 -1.91 10.70
CA ARG A 173 14.34 -1.19 10.62
C ARG A 173 14.15 0.32 10.57
N ALA A 174 13.17 0.80 9.80
CA ALA A 174 12.91 2.22 9.63
C ALA A 174 12.29 2.88 10.86
N GLU A 175 11.40 2.19 11.58
CA GLU A 175 10.83 2.66 12.85
C GLU A 175 11.11 1.65 13.97
N PRO A 176 12.18 1.83 14.75
CA PRO A 176 12.50 0.95 15.87
C PRO A 176 11.45 0.99 16.99
N VAL A 177 10.73 2.10 17.17
CA VAL A 177 9.75 2.28 18.25
C VAL A 177 8.44 1.60 17.88
N ARG A 178 8.15 0.46 18.54
CA ARG A 178 6.96 -0.37 18.23
C ARG A 178 5.63 0.39 18.31
N SER A 179 5.47 1.32 19.24
CA SER A 179 4.22 2.09 19.38
C SER A 179 3.98 3.08 18.23
N ARG A 180 5.02 3.43 17.47
CA ARG A 180 4.95 4.34 16.32
C ARG A 180 5.05 3.62 14.98
N ARG A 181 5.27 2.31 14.99
CA ARG A 181 5.48 1.52 13.77
C ARG A 181 4.12 1.14 13.18
N PRO A 182 3.88 1.41 11.88
CA PRO A 182 2.71 0.90 11.18
C PRO A 182 2.51 -0.60 11.36
N ASP A 183 1.25 -1.04 11.45
CA ASP A 183 0.92 -2.46 11.62
C ASP A 183 0.84 -3.16 10.25
N VAL A 184 1.30 -4.41 10.22
CA VAL A 184 1.20 -5.28 9.04
C VAL A 184 0.36 -6.48 9.43
N HIS A 185 -0.79 -6.61 8.79
CA HIS A 185 -1.72 -7.71 8.93
C HIS A 185 -1.58 -8.64 7.72
N VAL A 186 -1.55 -9.94 7.99
CA VAL A 186 -1.54 -10.99 6.98
C VAL A 186 -2.65 -11.94 7.40
N SER A 187 -3.61 -12.13 6.51
CA SER A 187 -4.76 -13.03 6.70
C SER A 187 -4.71 -14.15 5.70
#